data_AF-A0A9J6F6V6-F1
#
_entry.id   AF-A0A9J6F6V6-F1
#
_cell.length_a   1.000
_cell.length_b   1.000
_cell.length_c   1.000
_cell.angle_alpha   90.00
_cell.angle_beta   90.00
_cell.angle_gamma   90.00
#
_symmetry.space_group_name_H-M   'P 1'
#
loop_
_entity.id
_entity.type
_entity.pdbx_description
1 polymer ?
#
loop_
_entity_poly.entity_id
_entity_poly.type
_entity_poly.pdbx_seq_one_letter_code
_entity_poly.pdbx_strand_id
1 'polypeptide(L)'
;MDCYIKTSVTRGTTVDKVDYKNLRSFVPLEDMYVGGRAATFLSSGDCTATSEQRRFFRLRCLEFYIESVDQILNRVPFQEETVANLELLDPVIARTGSAPSIAPLAAAFPNVLGLDSLQTLDTE
;
A
#
# COMPACT_ATOMS: atom_id res chain seq x y z
N MET A 1 -1.22 1.61 4.83
CA MET A 1 -2.48 1.85 5.57
C MET A 1 -2.27 1.98 7.07
N ASP A 2 -1.19 1.41 7.63
CA ASP A 2 -0.85 1.47 9.06
C ASP A 2 -0.69 2.88 9.65
N CYS A 3 -0.65 3.92 8.81
CA CYS A 3 -0.67 5.31 9.25
C CYS A 3 -1.98 5.75 9.91
N TYR A 4 -3.10 5.06 9.62
CA TYR A 4 -4.42 5.38 10.21
C TYR A 4 -5.29 4.17 10.54
N ILE A 5 -4.96 2.98 10.04
CA ILE A 5 -5.64 1.72 10.39
C ILE A 5 -4.78 0.95 11.40
N LYS A 6 -5.41 0.34 12.40
CA LYS A 6 -4.75 -0.51 13.40
C LYS A 6 -3.98 -1.64 12.72
N THR A 7 -2.72 -1.84 13.12
CA THR A 7 -1.88 -2.95 12.62
C THR A 7 -2.51 -4.32 12.85
N SER A 8 -3.34 -4.48 13.89
CA SER A 8 -4.09 -5.72 14.13
C SER A 8 -5.09 -6.08 13.02
N VAL A 9 -5.50 -5.09 12.22
CA VAL A 9 -6.43 -5.28 11.07
C VAL A 9 -5.65 -5.51 9.78
N THR A 10 -4.55 -4.79 9.58
CA THR A 10 -3.74 -4.89 8.36
C THR A 10 -2.81 -6.11 8.35
N ARG A 11 -2.35 -6.56 9.52
CA ARG A 11 -1.51 -7.76 9.63
C ARG A 11 -2.32 -9.01 9.27
N GLY A 12 -1.93 -9.68 8.18
CA GLY A 12 -2.53 -10.93 7.73
C GLY A 12 -3.75 -10.76 6.82
N THR A 13 -4.10 -9.52 6.46
CA THR A 13 -5.19 -9.21 5.53
C THR A 13 -4.60 -8.60 4.27
N THR A 14 -5.01 -9.09 3.10
CA THR A 14 -4.62 -8.49 1.82
C THR A 14 -5.28 -7.12 1.65
N VAL A 15 -4.62 -6.20 0.94
CA VAL A 15 -5.03 -4.78 0.82
C VAL A 15 -6.48 -4.62 0.33
N ASP A 16 -6.91 -5.47 -0.58
CA ASP A 16 -8.26 -5.53 -1.17
C ASP A 16 -9.35 -5.97 -0.18
N LYS A 17 -8.99 -6.65 0.92
CA LYS A 17 -9.93 -7.18 1.92
C LYS A 17 -10.03 -6.32 3.17
N VAL A 18 -9.19 -5.30 3.31
CA VAL A 18 -9.25 -4.39 4.44
C VAL A 18 -10.44 -3.44 4.28
N ASP A 19 -11.36 -3.45 5.23
CA ASP A 19 -12.42 -2.43 5.32
C ASP A 19 -11.83 -1.11 5.84
N TYR A 20 -11.33 -0.31 4.90
CA TYR A 20 -10.64 0.95 5.14
C TYR A 20 -11.58 2.13 5.46
N LYS A 21 -12.90 1.91 5.46
CA LYS A 21 -13.92 2.90 5.86
C LYS A 21 -14.50 2.61 7.26
N ASN A 22 -14.16 1.48 7.87
CA ASN A 22 -14.62 1.12 9.20
C ASN A 22 -13.92 1.92 10.31
N LEU A 23 -14.67 2.82 10.93
CA LEU A 23 -14.20 3.66 12.05
C LEU A 23 -13.64 2.86 13.23
N ARG A 24 -14.11 1.63 13.47
CA ARG A 24 -13.60 0.78 14.57
C ARG A 24 -12.18 0.28 14.33
N SER A 25 -11.77 0.24 13.06
CA SER A 25 -10.45 -0.18 12.61
C SER A 25 -9.42 0.95 12.68
N PHE A 26 -9.85 2.20 12.88
CA PHE A 26 -8.95 3.34 12.88
C PHE A 26 -8.18 3.45 14.20
N VAL A 27 -6.95 3.95 14.11
CA VAL A 27 -6.20 4.42 15.28
C VAL A 27 -6.78 5.75 15.77
N PRO A 28 -6.59 6.12 17.05
CA PRO A 28 -6.96 7.45 17.53
C PRO A 28 -6.31 8.55 16.68
N LEU A 29 -7.01 9.68 16.48
CA LEU A 29 -6.53 10.76 15.60
C LEU A 29 -5.15 11.27 16.04
N GLU A 30 -4.94 11.38 17.34
CA GLU A 30 -3.68 11.79 17.96
C GLU A 30 -2.49 10.88 17.60
N ASP A 31 -2.75 9.59 17.44
CA ASP A 31 -1.75 8.55 17.13
C ASP A 31 -1.55 8.35 15.62
N MET A 32 -2.36 9.00 14.78
CA MET A 32 -2.22 8.90 13.34
C MET A 32 -0.88 9.46 12.87
N TYR A 33 -0.20 8.68 12.02
CA TYR A 33 1.02 9.14 11.38
C TYR A 33 0.68 10.08 10.21
N VAL A 34 1.00 11.37 10.37
CA VAL A 34 0.74 12.43 9.39
C VAL A 34 1.97 12.79 8.53
N GLY A 35 3.00 11.95 8.55
CA GLY A 35 4.29 12.21 7.89
C GLY A 35 5.29 12.94 8.79
N GLY A 36 6.58 12.63 8.63
CA GLY A 36 7.65 13.13 9.51
C GLY A 36 7.68 14.65 9.65
N ARG A 37 7.66 15.40 8.54
CA ARG A 37 7.72 16.87 8.58
C ARG A 37 6.53 17.49 9.32
N ALA A 38 5.32 17.01 9.05
CA ALA A 38 4.12 17.51 9.72
C ALA A 38 4.10 17.12 11.21
N ALA A 39 4.48 15.87 11.53
CA ALA A 39 4.59 15.40 12.91
C ALA A 39 5.61 16.20 13.72
N THR A 40 6.80 16.49 13.15
CA THR A 40 7.82 17.33 13.77
C THR A 40 7.32 18.75 13.97
N PHE A 41 6.71 19.37 12.95
CA PHE A 41 6.17 20.73 13.07
C PHE A 41 5.10 20.79 14.16
N LEU A 42 4.14 19.86 14.16
CA LEU A 42 3.10 19.79 15.19
C LEU A 42 3.68 19.59 16.59
N SER A 43 4.77 18.87 16.73
CA SER A 43 5.40 18.62 18.05
C SER A 43 6.36 19.74 18.47
N SER A 44 6.69 20.66 17.56
CA SER A 44 7.61 21.77 17.83
C SER A 44 6.93 22.91 18.60
N GLY A 45 7.74 23.67 19.35
CA GLY A 45 7.29 24.90 20.03
C GLY A 45 6.87 26.02 19.07
N ASP A 46 7.24 25.93 17.79
CA ASP A 46 6.90 26.90 16.75
C ASP A 46 5.44 26.77 16.27
N CYS A 47 4.79 25.65 16.57
CA CYS A 47 3.42 25.42 16.16
C CYS A 47 2.44 26.09 17.13
N THR A 48 1.88 27.22 16.72
CA THR A 48 0.88 27.99 17.47
C THR A 48 -0.56 27.47 17.31
N ALA A 49 -0.74 26.36 16.59
CA ALA A 49 -2.07 25.80 16.34
C ALA A 49 -2.74 25.34 17.64
N THR A 50 -4.02 25.65 17.79
CA THR A 50 -4.84 25.17 18.92
C THR A 50 -5.07 23.67 18.83
N SER A 51 -5.48 23.04 19.94
CA SER A 51 -5.85 21.62 19.96
C SER A 51 -6.97 21.30 18.96
N GLU A 52 -7.92 22.22 18.78
CA GLU A 52 -9.00 22.08 17.80
C GLU A 52 -8.47 22.12 16.36
N GLN A 53 -7.59 23.06 16.04
CA GLN A 53 -6.97 23.15 14.71
C GLN A 53 -6.13 21.91 14.39
N ARG A 54 -5.41 21.36 15.39
CA ARG A 54 -4.63 20.13 15.24
C ARG A 54 -5.51 18.91 15.00
N ARG A 55 -6.65 18.84 15.69
CA ARG A 55 -7.66 17.79 15.49
C ARG A 55 -8.31 17.91 14.11
N PHE A 56 -8.67 19.13 13.70
CA PHE A 56 -9.23 19.39 12.38
C PHE A 56 -8.25 18.99 11.26
N PHE A 57 -6.97 19.37 11.39
CA PHE A 57 -5.92 18.94 10.46
C PHE A 57 -5.85 17.41 10.34
N ARG A 58 -5.86 16.68 11.46
CA ARG A 58 -5.84 15.21 11.47
C ARG A 58 -7.07 14.59 10.81
N LEU A 59 -8.26 15.18 11.02
CA LEU A 59 -9.47 14.76 10.31
C LEU A 59 -9.30 14.90 8.80
N ARG A 60 -8.73 16.02 8.32
CA ARG A 60 -8.43 16.19 6.89
C ARG A 60 -7.40 15.17 6.38
N CYS A 61 -6.38 14.84 7.17
CA CYS A 61 -5.45 13.76 6.83
C CYS A 61 -6.14 12.40 6.74
N LEU A 62 -7.05 12.09 7.67
CA LEU A 62 -7.82 10.86 7.66
C LEU A 62 -8.68 10.74 6.40
N GLU A 63 -9.42 11.79 6.06
CA GLU A 63 -10.20 11.83 4.81
C GLU A 63 -9.32 11.62 3.59
N PHE A 64 -8.16 12.27 3.55
CA PHE A 64 -7.19 12.09 2.47
C PHE A 64 -6.68 10.65 2.37
N TYR A 65 -6.39 9.99 3.50
CA TYR A 65 -5.93 8.60 3.49
C TYR A 65 -7.02 7.63 3.05
N ILE A 66 -8.27 7.82 3.51
CA ILE A 66 -9.41 7.02 3.07
C ILE A 66 -9.60 7.15 1.56
N GLU A 67 -9.59 8.38 1.05
CA GLU A 67 -9.71 8.64 -0.38
C GLU A 67 -8.53 8.03 -1.16
N SER A 68 -7.31 8.17 -0.66
CA SER A 68 -6.13 7.58 -1.32
C SER A 68 -6.26 6.06 -1.47
N VAL A 69 -6.77 5.38 -0.45
CA VAL A 69 -7.01 3.93 -0.51
C VAL A 69 -8.13 3.59 -1.48
N ASP A 70 -9.25 4.32 -1.45
CA ASP A 70 -10.37 4.16 -2.40
C ASP A 70 -9.89 4.27 -3.85
N GLN A 71 -9.10 5.30 -4.12
CA GLN A 71 -8.52 5.60 -5.42
C GLN A 71 -7.49 4.55 -5.88
N ILE A 72 -6.73 3.94 -4.97
CA ILE A 72 -5.84 2.82 -5.29
C ILE A 72 -6.64 1.57 -5.64
N LEU A 73 -7.61 1.20 -4.79
CA LEU A 73 -8.44 0.01 -4.98
C LEU A 73 -9.31 0.08 -6.25
N ASN A 74 -9.74 1.27 -6.64
CA ASN A 74 -10.52 1.48 -7.87
C ASN A 74 -9.68 1.41 -9.16
N ARG A 75 -8.36 1.66 -9.08
CA ARG A 75 -7.47 1.71 -10.27
C ARG A 75 -6.63 0.46 -10.46
N VAL A 76 -6.34 -0.25 -9.38
CA VAL A 76 -5.46 -1.42 -9.42
C VAL A 76 -6.34 -2.67 -9.32
N PRO A 77 -6.32 -3.56 -10.33
CA PRO A 77 -7.11 -4.79 -10.31
C PRO A 77 -6.42 -5.83 -9.42
N PHE A 78 -6.49 -5.66 -8.10
CA PHE A 78 -5.83 -6.55 -7.13
C PHE A 78 -6.30 -8.02 -7.19
N GLN A 79 -7.45 -8.29 -7.82
CA GLN A 79 -7.96 -9.65 -8.03
C GLN A 79 -7.48 -10.30 -9.33
N GLU A 80 -6.79 -9.56 -10.20
CA GLU A 80 -6.21 -10.14 -11.40
C GLU A 80 -4.94 -10.91 -11.06
N GLU A 81 -4.88 -12.16 -11.51
CA GLU A 81 -3.75 -13.07 -11.31
C GLU A 81 -2.43 -12.46 -11.81
N THR A 82 -2.49 -11.65 -12.88
CA THR A 82 -1.35 -10.89 -13.41
C THR A 82 -0.74 -9.95 -12.37
N VAL A 83 -1.55 -9.26 -11.57
CA VAL A 83 -1.08 -8.34 -10.53
C VAL A 83 -0.49 -9.11 -9.35
N ALA A 84 -1.08 -10.26 -9.01
CA ALA A 84 -0.52 -11.16 -8.00
C ALA A 84 0.85 -11.72 -8.43
N ASN A 85 1.01 -12.04 -9.70
CA ASN A 85 2.28 -12.52 -10.25
C ASN A 85 3.37 -11.42 -10.31
N LEU A 86 3.06 -10.13 -10.11
CA LEU A 86 4.09 -9.09 -9.99
C LEU A 86 4.95 -9.22 -8.73
N GLU A 87 4.57 -10.06 -7.76
CA GLU A 87 5.37 -10.33 -6.56
C GLU A 87 6.77 -10.88 -6.91
N LEU A 88 6.93 -11.55 -8.06
CA LEU A 88 8.24 -12.01 -8.54
C LEU A 88 9.23 -10.86 -8.82
N LEU A 89 8.72 -9.63 -9.02
CA LEU A 89 9.52 -8.42 -9.19
C LEU A 89 9.88 -7.75 -7.85
N ASP A 90 9.42 -8.28 -6.71
CA ASP A 90 9.82 -7.77 -5.40
C ASP A 90 11.33 -8.05 -5.17
N PRO A 91 12.16 -7.01 -5.00
CA PRO A 91 13.59 -7.17 -4.76
C PRO A 91 13.91 -8.03 -3.53
N VAL A 92 13.01 -8.09 -2.55
CA VAL A 92 13.16 -8.97 -1.37
C VAL A 92 13.08 -10.43 -1.79
N ILE A 93 12.12 -10.79 -2.63
CA ILE A 93 11.94 -12.15 -3.16
C ILE A 93 13.06 -12.50 -4.13
N ALA A 94 13.40 -11.60 -5.05
CA ALA A 94 14.50 -11.79 -6.01
C ALA A 94 15.84 -12.10 -5.30
N ARG A 95 16.11 -11.42 -4.18
CA ARG A 95 17.32 -11.66 -3.37
C ARG A 95 17.36 -13.01 -2.64
N THR A 96 16.23 -13.71 -2.51
CA THR A 96 16.21 -15.03 -1.86
C THR A 96 16.79 -16.15 -2.76
N GLY A 97 16.97 -15.89 -4.05
CA GLY A 97 17.42 -16.90 -5.02
C GLY A 97 16.37 -17.99 -5.32
N SER A 98 15.16 -17.85 -4.76
CA SER A 98 13.99 -18.69 -5.04
C SER A 98 12.89 -17.87 -5.70
N ALA A 99 13.26 -17.00 -6.63
CA ALA A 99 12.29 -16.23 -7.40
C ALA A 99 11.39 -17.21 -8.17
N PRO A 100 10.06 -17.04 -8.12
CA PRO A 100 9.15 -17.80 -8.97
C PRO A 100 9.50 -17.54 -10.44
N SER A 101 9.32 -18.56 -11.29
CA SER A 101 9.44 -18.38 -12.75
C SER A 101 8.55 -17.23 -13.23
N ILE A 102 9.03 -16.48 -14.22
CA ILE A 102 8.29 -15.41 -14.89
C ILE A 102 7.24 -15.95 -15.87
N ALA A 103 7.27 -17.24 -16.18
CA ALA A 103 6.37 -17.87 -17.13
C ALA A 103 4.86 -17.65 -16.85
N PRO A 104 4.35 -17.73 -15.60
CA PRO A 104 2.94 -17.42 -15.31
C PRO A 104 2.56 -15.97 -15.64
N LEU A 105 3.48 -15.03 -15.42
CA LEU A 105 3.26 -13.62 -15.77
C LEU A 105 3.30 -13.42 -17.29
N ALA A 106 4.27 -14.04 -17.96
CA ALA A 106 4.43 -13.94 -19.41
C ALA A 106 3.25 -14.56 -20.18
N ALA A 107 2.62 -15.61 -19.64
CA ALA A 107 1.41 -16.21 -20.19
C ALA A 107 0.22 -15.22 -20.25
N ALA A 108 0.19 -14.21 -19.38
CA ALA A 108 -0.81 -13.15 -19.41
C ALA A 108 -0.60 -12.13 -20.54
N PHE A 109 0.58 -12.12 -21.19
CA PHE A 109 0.94 -11.18 -22.25
C PHE A 109 1.37 -11.87 -23.56
N PRO A 110 0.50 -12.72 -24.16
CA PRO A 110 0.84 -13.56 -25.31
C PRO A 110 1.17 -12.77 -26.60
N ASN A 111 0.76 -11.49 -26.66
CA ASN A 111 1.04 -10.61 -27.79
C ASN A 111 2.35 -9.82 -27.63
N VAL A 112 2.96 -9.86 -26.44
CA VAL A 112 4.20 -9.13 -26.12
C VAL A 112 5.38 -10.10 -26.06
N LEU A 113 5.17 -11.30 -25.53
CA LEU A 113 6.20 -12.31 -25.35
C LEU A 113 5.87 -13.58 -26.15
N GLY A 114 6.85 -14.05 -26.93
CA GLY A 114 6.79 -15.37 -27.56
C GLY A 114 7.23 -16.46 -26.59
N LEU A 115 6.63 -17.65 -26.69
CA LEU A 115 6.97 -18.79 -25.82
C LEU A 115 8.46 -19.16 -25.87
N ASP A 116 9.13 -18.90 -26.99
CA ASP A 116 10.55 -19.18 -27.19
C ASP A 116 11.48 -18.28 -26.35
N SER A 117 10.95 -17.17 -25.79
CA SER A 117 11.73 -16.21 -25.00
C SER A 117 11.69 -16.46 -23.48
N LEU A 118 10.83 -17.38 -23.02
CA LEU A 118 10.58 -17.62 -21.59
C LEU A 118 11.81 -18.15 -20.86
N GLN A 119 12.52 -19.11 -21.45
CA GLN A 119 13.71 -19.69 -20.83
C GLN A 119 14.81 -18.64 -20.65
N THR A 120 15.01 -17.77 -21.63
CA THR A 120 15.98 -16.67 -21.56
C THR A 120 15.61 -15.71 -20.45
N LEU A 121 14.33 -15.31 -20.37
CA LEU A 121 13.81 -14.40 -19.35
C LEU A 121 13.92 -14.95 -17.92
N ASP A 122 13.79 -16.26 -17.73
CA ASP A 122 13.95 -16.91 -16.42
C ASP A 122 15.41 -17.03 -15.97
N THR A 123 16.37 -16.95 -16.90
CA THR A 123 17.81 -17.10 -16.62
C THR A 123 18.60 -15.81 -16.51
N GLU A 124 18.04 -14.66 -16.89
CA GLU A 124 18.64 -13.32 -16.71
C GLU A 124 18.35 -12.73 -15.33
#